data_AF-A0A9W8LYG9-F1
#
_entry.id   AF-A0A9W8LYG9-F1
#
_cell.length_a   1.000
_cell.length_b   1.000
_cell.length_c   1.000
_cell.angle_alpha   90.00
_cell.angle_beta   90.00
_cell.angle_gamma   90.00
#
_symmetry.space_group_name_H-M   'P 1'
#
loop_
_entity.id
_entity.type
_entity.pdbx_description
1 polymer ?
#
loop_
_entity_poly.entity_id
_entity_poly.type
_entity_poly.pdbx_seq_one_letter_code
_entity_poly.pdbx_strand_id
1 'polypeptide(L)'
;MLYNTRFADRGWACGYRNCQMLLSSLISTDQEISRFGRIPGNGNVPSIAELQQMLELAWQEGYDRDGAAQLNYRVVGTHKWIGATEVYCILAHLGIQAQIVDFHHPTMADGTHPALFEWIVEYFTNGATDTPANGNAAQNVRFTARHPLYLQHQGHSRTVVGVELSDSGTNILLFDPDVAIAHSQDTPAKLKLFRLQLSATRWADQYQILYPLPVNQAEIPKFISSLRIP
;
A
#
# COMPACT_ATOMS: atom_id res chain seq x y z
N MET A 1 -3.61 -6.28 -9.19
CA MET A 1 -4.44 -5.57 -10.20
C MET A 1 -4.52 -4.09 -9.86
N LEU A 2 -4.65 -3.20 -10.84
CA LEU A 2 -4.84 -1.75 -10.63
C LEU A 2 -6.32 -1.44 -10.35
N TYR A 3 -6.61 -0.65 -9.31
CA TYR A 3 -7.95 -0.22 -8.95
C TYR A 3 -8.03 1.31 -8.94
N ASN A 4 -8.64 1.89 -9.98
CA ASN A 4 -8.81 3.34 -10.09
C ASN A 4 -10.08 3.82 -9.40
N THR A 5 -10.06 5.08 -8.95
CA THR A 5 -11.26 5.76 -8.46
C THR A 5 -12.28 5.91 -9.59
N ARG A 6 -13.54 5.58 -9.29
CA ARG A 6 -14.67 5.92 -10.15
C ARG A 6 -15.11 7.34 -9.83
N PHE A 7 -15.99 7.91 -10.65
CA PHE A 7 -16.48 9.27 -10.45
C PHE A 7 -17.00 9.53 -9.02
N ALA A 8 -17.74 8.58 -8.45
CA ALA A 8 -18.28 8.65 -7.08
C ALA A 8 -17.21 8.55 -5.97
N ASP A 9 -16.01 8.08 -6.30
CA ASP A 9 -14.94 7.78 -5.34
C ASP A 9 -13.88 8.89 -5.27
N ARG A 10 -13.94 9.85 -6.21
CA ARG A 10 -12.91 10.88 -6.38
C ARG A 10 -12.83 11.78 -5.15
N GLY A 11 -11.59 12.05 -4.74
CA GLY A 11 -11.30 12.96 -3.63
C GLY A 11 -11.49 12.36 -2.24
N TRP A 12 -11.75 11.05 -2.11
CA TRP A 12 -11.84 10.42 -0.79
C TRP A 12 -11.44 8.96 -0.71
N ALA A 13 -11.58 8.19 -1.79
CA ALA A 13 -11.47 6.75 -1.70
C ALA A 13 -10.05 6.19 -1.92
N CYS A 14 -9.03 7.04 -2.06
CA CYS A 14 -7.67 6.60 -2.40
C CYS A 14 -7.17 5.53 -1.43
N GLY A 15 -7.38 5.69 -0.12
CA GLY A 15 -7.01 4.68 0.87
C GLY A 15 -7.66 3.31 0.64
N TYR A 16 -8.96 3.28 0.33
CA TYR A 16 -9.66 2.03 0.02
C TYR A 16 -9.17 1.40 -1.28
N ARG A 17 -8.92 2.20 -2.33
CA ARG A 17 -8.41 1.70 -3.62
C ARG A 17 -7.02 1.09 -3.52
N ASN A 18 -6.13 1.71 -2.73
CA ASN A 18 -4.81 1.14 -2.47
C ASN A 18 -4.88 -0.12 -1.58
N CYS A 19 -5.84 -0.19 -0.64
CA CYS A 19 -6.14 -1.43 0.09
C CYS A 19 -6.59 -2.55 -0.86
N GLN A 20 -7.47 -2.26 -1.83
CA GLN A 20 -7.87 -3.22 -2.87
C GLN A 20 -6.68 -3.71 -3.71
N MET A 21 -5.78 -2.80 -4.09
CA MET A 21 -4.56 -3.17 -4.83
C MET A 21 -3.67 -4.12 -4.02
N LEU A 22 -3.46 -3.84 -2.74
CA LEU A 22 -2.70 -4.69 -1.82
C LEU A 22 -3.35 -6.08 -1.67
N LEU A 23 -4.65 -6.12 -1.35
CA LEU A 23 -5.42 -7.37 -1.22
C LEU A 23 -5.39 -8.19 -2.50
N SER A 24 -5.43 -7.54 -3.67
CA SER A 24 -5.36 -8.24 -4.96
C SER A 24 -4.05 -9.00 -5.15
N SER A 25 -2.93 -8.45 -4.64
CA SER A 25 -1.65 -9.15 -4.67
C SER A 25 -1.68 -10.35 -3.74
N LEU A 26 -2.12 -10.15 -2.49
CA LEU A 26 -2.19 -11.19 -1.45
C LEU A 26 -3.01 -12.40 -1.92
N ILE A 27 -4.20 -12.15 -2.44
CA ILE A 27 -5.10 -13.17 -3.01
C ILE A 27 -4.42 -13.95 -4.15
N SER A 28 -3.67 -13.25 -5.01
CA SER A 28 -3.11 -13.86 -6.22
C SER A 28 -1.84 -14.68 -5.99
N THR A 29 -1.06 -14.38 -4.95
CA THR A 29 0.28 -14.95 -4.75
C THR A 29 0.47 -15.72 -3.46
N ASP A 30 -0.39 -15.54 -2.46
CA ASP A 30 -0.25 -16.17 -1.16
C ASP A 30 -1.39 -17.15 -0.87
N GLN A 31 -1.11 -18.44 -1.10
CA GLN A 31 -2.06 -19.52 -0.83
C GLN A 31 -2.36 -19.65 0.65
N GLU A 32 -1.43 -19.34 1.54
CA GLU A 32 -1.62 -19.47 2.98
C GLU A 32 -2.52 -18.35 3.49
N ILE A 33 -2.32 -17.11 3.03
CA ILE A 33 -3.26 -16.01 3.29
C ILE A 33 -4.64 -16.30 2.68
N SER A 34 -4.70 -16.92 1.51
CA SER A 34 -5.97 -17.31 0.90
C SER A 34 -6.69 -18.44 1.65
N ARG A 35 -5.94 -19.28 2.38
CA ARG A 35 -6.48 -20.41 3.18
C ARG A 35 -6.84 -20.01 4.60
N PHE A 36 -5.99 -19.23 5.25
CA PHE A 36 -6.11 -18.86 6.67
C PHE A 36 -6.73 -17.49 6.88
N GLY A 37 -6.67 -16.62 5.86
CA GLY A 37 -7.32 -15.33 5.89
C GLY A 37 -8.84 -15.46 5.77
N ARG A 38 -9.56 -14.51 6.37
CA ARG A 38 -11.02 -14.42 6.29
C ARG A 38 -11.48 -13.65 5.05
N ILE A 39 -10.75 -13.75 3.94
CA ILE A 39 -10.99 -12.96 2.73
C ILE A 39 -12.35 -13.37 2.13
N PRO A 40 -13.36 -12.46 2.09
CA PRO A 40 -14.69 -12.83 1.58
C PRO A 40 -14.73 -13.06 0.06
N GLY A 41 -15.86 -13.56 -0.41
CA GLY A 41 -16.18 -13.60 -1.84
C GLY A 41 -15.41 -14.65 -2.64
N ASN A 42 -15.03 -15.78 -2.03
CA ASN A 42 -14.26 -16.86 -2.66
C ASN A 42 -12.89 -16.39 -3.21
N GLY A 43 -12.21 -15.51 -2.48
CA GLY A 43 -10.93 -14.94 -2.93
C GLY A 43 -11.08 -13.82 -3.95
N ASN A 44 -12.20 -13.09 -3.94
CA ASN A 44 -12.34 -11.85 -4.71
C ASN A 44 -11.91 -10.64 -3.88
N VAL A 45 -11.46 -9.59 -4.56
CA VAL A 45 -11.10 -8.32 -3.89
C VAL A 45 -12.39 -7.60 -3.44
N PRO A 46 -12.53 -7.25 -2.14
CA PRO A 46 -13.73 -6.58 -1.63
C PRO A 46 -13.95 -5.20 -2.25
N SER A 47 -15.20 -4.79 -2.41
CA SER A 47 -15.62 -3.44 -2.79
C SER A 47 -15.34 -2.41 -1.68
N ILE A 48 -15.40 -1.10 -1.98
CA ILE A 48 -15.23 -0.04 -0.96
C ILE A 48 -16.26 -0.19 0.16
N ALA A 49 -17.51 -0.52 -0.16
CA ALA A 49 -18.56 -0.71 0.84
C ALA A 49 -18.26 -1.89 1.78
N GLU A 50 -17.74 -3.00 1.23
CA GLU A 50 -17.31 -4.15 2.03
C GLU A 50 -16.08 -3.79 2.89
N LEU A 51 -15.10 -3.04 2.37
CA LEU A 51 -13.96 -2.57 3.15
C LEU A 51 -14.39 -1.64 4.31
N GLN A 52 -15.38 -0.78 4.10
CA GLN A 52 -15.96 0.04 5.18
C GLN A 52 -16.59 -0.83 6.27
N GLN A 53 -17.34 -1.87 5.88
CA GLN A 53 -17.95 -2.81 6.83
C GLN A 53 -16.88 -3.58 7.61
N MET A 54 -15.83 -4.05 6.95
CA MET A 54 -14.69 -4.73 7.58
C MET A 54 -13.99 -3.83 8.60
N LEU A 55 -13.81 -2.54 8.27
CA LEU A 55 -13.19 -1.59 9.19
C LEU A 55 -14.04 -1.39 10.46
N GLU A 56 -15.36 -1.23 10.32
CA GLU A 56 -16.25 -1.12 11.48
C GLU A 56 -16.28 -2.41 12.31
N LEU A 57 -16.23 -3.58 11.67
CA LEU A 57 -16.11 -4.87 12.36
C LEU A 57 -14.77 -4.99 13.10
N ALA A 58 -13.66 -4.54 12.50
CA ALA A 58 -12.36 -4.51 13.15
C ALA A 58 -12.39 -3.68 14.44
N TRP A 59 -13.06 -2.52 14.41
CA TRP A 59 -13.26 -1.69 15.60
C TRP A 59 -14.10 -2.38 16.67
N GLN A 60 -15.15 -3.11 16.28
CA GLN A 60 -15.94 -3.93 17.21
C GLN A 60 -15.11 -5.07 17.83
N GLU A 61 -14.18 -5.63 17.08
CA GLU A 61 -13.19 -6.61 17.55
C GLU A 61 -12.08 -5.98 18.43
N GLY A 62 -12.12 -4.66 18.63
CA GLY A 62 -11.24 -3.91 19.53
C GLY A 62 -9.95 -3.38 18.92
N TYR A 63 -9.75 -3.49 17.60
CA TYR A 63 -8.60 -2.87 16.93
C TYR A 63 -8.74 -1.34 16.94
N ASP A 64 -7.65 -0.64 17.22
CA ASP A 64 -7.50 0.83 17.10
C ASP A 64 -8.70 1.66 17.57
N ARG A 65 -9.00 1.59 18.87
CA ARG A 65 -10.11 2.34 19.47
C ARG A 65 -9.97 3.86 19.30
N ASP A 66 -8.74 4.35 19.25
CA ASP A 66 -8.44 5.77 19.11
C ASP A 66 -8.69 6.24 17.67
N GLY A 67 -8.21 5.51 16.65
CA GLY A 67 -8.54 5.77 15.24
C GLY A 67 -10.04 5.64 14.97
N ALA A 68 -10.70 4.64 15.57
CA ALA A 68 -12.15 4.50 15.51
C ALA A 68 -12.87 5.74 16.08
N ALA A 69 -12.44 6.25 17.24
CA ALA A 69 -13.00 7.46 17.84
C ALA A 69 -12.82 8.69 16.94
N GLN A 70 -11.66 8.85 16.31
CA GLN A 70 -11.40 9.95 15.36
C GLN A 70 -12.37 9.93 14.17
N LEU A 71 -12.77 8.73 13.72
CA LEU A 71 -13.76 8.55 12.67
C LEU A 71 -15.19 8.35 13.20
N ASN A 72 -15.47 8.67 14.46
CA ASN A 72 -16.79 8.54 15.11
C ASN A 72 -17.38 7.13 15.00
N TYR A 73 -16.54 6.09 15.01
CA TYR A 73 -16.90 4.67 14.90
C TYR A 73 -17.77 4.34 13.69
N ARG A 74 -17.69 5.16 12.62
CA ARG A 74 -18.53 4.97 11.44
C ARG A 74 -17.86 5.44 10.16
N VAL A 75 -17.72 4.53 9.20
CA VAL A 75 -17.30 4.82 7.82
C VAL A 75 -18.29 4.32 6.78
N VAL A 76 -19.13 3.33 7.10
CA VAL A 76 -20.11 2.75 6.18
C VAL A 76 -21.09 3.82 5.71
N GLY A 77 -21.20 3.96 4.39
CA GLY A 77 -22.06 4.95 3.73
C GLY A 77 -21.55 6.38 3.85
N THR A 78 -20.28 6.58 4.21
CA THR A 78 -19.64 7.89 4.28
C THR A 78 -18.53 8.03 3.23
N HIS A 79 -18.03 9.26 3.05
CA HIS A 79 -16.85 9.57 2.22
C HIS A 79 -15.63 9.92 3.09
N LYS A 80 -15.51 9.33 4.28
CA LYS A 80 -14.38 9.58 5.18
C LYS A 80 -13.09 9.02 4.56
N TRP A 81 -12.03 9.79 4.70
CA TRP A 81 -10.69 9.34 4.35
C TRP A 81 -10.21 8.30 5.35
N ILE A 82 -9.38 7.38 4.87
CA ILE A 82 -8.70 6.39 5.69
C ILE A 82 -7.20 6.42 5.38
N GLY A 83 -6.39 6.06 6.36
CA GLY A 83 -4.94 5.97 6.25
C GLY A 83 -4.41 4.57 6.56
N ALA A 84 -3.11 4.50 6.84
CA ALA A 84 -2.41 3.25 7.12
C ALA A 84 -2.97 2.50 8.35
N THR A 85 -3.43 3.21 9.38
CA THR A 85 -4.02 2.64 10.61
C THR A 85 -5.32 1.90 10.34
N GLU A 86 -6.22 2.48 9.54
CA GLU A 86 -7.46 1.82 9.15
C GLU A 86 -7.21 0.65 8.21
N VAL A 87 -6.25 0.77 7.29
CA VAL A 87 -5.86 -0.35 6.43
C VAL A 87 -5.26 -1.50 7.25
N TYR A 88 -4.47 -1.20 8.29
CA TYR A 88 -4.02 -2.20 9.27
C TYR A 88 -5.20 -2.91 9.92
N CYS A 89 -6.21 -2.17 10.40
CA CYS A 89 -7.39 -2.75 11.03
C CYS A 89 -8.15 -3.70 10.10
N ILE A 90 -8.31 -3.31 8.83
CA ILE A 90 -8.96 -4.16 7.81
C ILE A 90 -8.16 -5.46 7.63
N LEU A 91 -6.83 -5.37 7.47
CA LEU A 91 -5.99 -6.57 7.32
C LEU A 91 -6.04 -7.46 8.57
N ALA A 92 -6.00 -6.85 9.75
CA ALA A 92 -6.07 -7.57 11.02
C ALA A 92 -7.40 -8.32 11.21
N HIS A 93 -8.52 -7.70 10.82
CA HIS A 93 -9.84 -8.35 10.78
C HIS A 93 -9.86 -9.55 9.82
N LEU A 94 -9.13 -9.46 8.71
CA LEU A 94 -8.95 -10.54 7.76
C LEU A 94 -7.95 -11.62 8.23
N GLY A 95 -7.35 -11.48 9.41
CA GLY A 95 -6.33 -12.41 9.93
C GLY A 95 -4.95 -12.21 9.31
N ILE A 96 -4.70 -11.05 8.70
CA ILE A 96 -3.45 -10.71 8.03
C ILE A 96 -2.70 -9.73 8.91
N GLN A 97 -1.57 -10.16 9.47
CA GLN A 97 -0.71 -9.28 10.24
C GLN A 97 0.01 -8.31 9.29
N ALA A 98 0.08 -7.03 9.66
CA ALA A 98 0.80 -6.01 8.90
C ALA A 98 1.74 -5.22 9.81
N GLN A 99 2.62 -4.42 9.20
CA GLN A 99 3.51 -3.50 9.89
C GLN A 99 3.40 -2.11 9.26
N ILE A 100 3.41 -1.08 10.10
CA ILE A 100 3.50 0.32 9.68
C ILE A 100 4.92 0.81 9.93
N VAL A 101 5.50 1.48 8.94
CA VAL A 101 6.77 2.21 9.05
C VAL A 101 6.47 3.69 8.87
N ASP A 102 6.95 4.51 9.79
CA ASP A 102 6.62 5.93 9.88
C ASP A 102 7.86 6.80 9.69
N PHE A 103 7.95 7.41 8.51
CA PHE A 103 8.94 8.42 8.13
C PHE A 103 8.36 9.78 8.52
N HIS A 104 8.59 10.13 9.78
CA HIS A 104 7.82 11.16 10.49
C HIS A 104 8.34 12.59 10.26
N HIS A 105 9.48 12.74 9.60
CA HIS A 105 9.99 14.01 9.10
C HIS A 105 10.92 13.75 7.89
N PRO A 106 11.23 14.77 7.07
CA PRO A 106 12.24 14.63 6.03
C PRO A 106 13.63 14.36 6.60
N THR A 107 14.39 13.46 5.97
CA THR A 107 15.75 13.11 6.40
C THR A 107 16.85 13.95 5.77
N MET A 108 16.48 14.91 4.91
CA MET A 108 17.40 15.85 4.31
C MET A 108 16.95 17.29 4.52
N ALA A 109 17.94 18.18 4.62
CA ALA A 109 17.73 19.62 4.82
C ALA A 109 16.95 20.29 3.68
N ASP A 110 16.91 19.70 2.49
CA ASP A 110 16.14 20.20 1.34
C ASP A 110 14.67 19.73 1.34
N GLY A 111 14.23 19.09 2.44
CA GLY A 111 12.88 18.57 2.61
C GLY A 111 12.62 17.22 1.94
N THR A 112 13.64 16.58 1.35
CA THR A 112 13.47 15.25 0.75
C THR A 112 13.56 14.12 1.79
N HIS A 113 13.04 12.95 1.40
CA HIS A 113 13.01 11.72 2.20
C HIS A 113 13.89 10.60 1.61
N PRO A 114 15.24 10.69 1.59
CA PRO A 114 16.05 9.58 1.10
C PRO A 114 15.95 8.31 1.94
N ALA A 115 15.68 8.38 3.25
CA ALA A 115 15.50 7.18 4.07
C ALA A 115 14.28 6.36 3.64
N LEU A 116 13.21 7.03 3.17
CA LEU A 116 12.07 6.38 2.53
C LEU A 116 12.49 5.62 1.27
N PHE A 117 13.32 6.25 0.43
CA PHE A 117 13.83 5.63 -0.80
C PHE A 117 14.72 4.43 -0.49
N GLU A 118 15.69 4.59 0.41
CA GLU A 118 16.60 3.52 0.84
C GLU A 118 15.82 2.33 1.39
N TRP A 119 14.84 2.57 2.26
CA TRP A 119 14.00 1.51 2.83
C TRP A 119 13.20 0.77 1.76
N ILE A 120 12.58 1.49 0.82
CA ILE A 120 11.80 0.87 -0.27
C ILE A 120 12.71 0.08 -1.20
N VAL A 121 13.89 0.60 -1.54
CA VAL A 121 14.89 -0.12 -2.33
C VAL A 121 15.25 -1.41 -1.63
N GLU A 122 15.64 -1.35 -0.36
CA GLU A 122 16.00 -2.52 0.43
C GLU A 122 14.88 -3.55 0.47
N TYR A 123 13.63 -3.12 0.73
CA TYR A 123 12.46 -3.99 0.78
C TYR A 123 12.31 -4.84 -0.49
N PHE A 124 12.39 -4.22 -1.67
CA PHE A 124 12.23 -4.93 -2.94
C PHE A 124 13.50 -5.69 -3.36
N THR A 125 14.70 -5.18 -3.09
CA THR A 125 15.95 -5.86 -3.47
C THR A 125 16.22 -7.10 -2.63
N ASN A 126 15.90 -7.08 -1.33
CA ASN A 126 16.11 -8.22 -0.44
C ASN A 126 15.23 -9.43 -0.77
N GLY A 127 14.17 -9.24 -1.56
CA GLY A 127 13.29 -10.31 -2.02
C GLY A 127 13.41 -10.63 -3.51
N ALA A 128 14.38 -10.03 -4.22
CA ALA A 128 14.48 -10.15 -5.67
C ALA A 128 15.24 -11.42 -6.10
N THR A 129 14.74 -12.11 -7.11
CA THR A 129 15.37 -13.26 -7.75
C THR A 129 15.76 -12.92 -9.19
N ASP A 130 16.91 -13.43 -9.63
CA ASP A 130 17.40 -13.22 -10.99
C ASP A 130 16.68 -14.11 -12.01
N THR A 131 15.89 -15.08 -11.54
CA THR A 131 15.10 -15.99 -12.38
C THR A 131 13.77 -15.33 -12.78
N PRO A 132 13.49 -15.09 -14.07
CA PRO A 132 12.17 -14.63 -14.50
C PRO A 132 11.16 -15.75 -14.33
N ALA A 133 9.96 -15.43 -13.84
CA ALA A 133 8.86 -16.40 -13.75
C ALA A 133 8.50 -17.04 -15.10
N ASN A 134 8.82 -16.37 -16.23
CA ASN A 134 8.35 -16.73 -17.57
C ASN A 134 9.47 -16.90 -18.63
N GLY A 135 10.73 -17.13 -18.25
CA GLY A 135 11.82 -17.46 -19.19
C GLY A 135 12.29 -16.36 -20.16
N ASN A 136 11.59 -15.24 -20.28
CA ASN A 136 12.04 -14.05 -21.01
C ASN A 136 12.60 -13.01 -20.03
N ALA A 137 13.90 -13.09 -19.75
CA ALA A 137 14.61 -12.04 -19.01
C ALA A 137 14.99 -10.91 -19.96
N ALA A 138 14.41 -9.72 -19.82
CA ALA A 138 15.21 -8.54 -20.11
C ALA A 138 16.34 -8.54 -19.08
N GLN A 139 17.60 -8.44 -19.52
CA GLN A 139 18.81 -8.60 -18.68
C GLN A 139 18.85 -7.71 -17.42
N ASN A 140 17.97 -6.70 -17.33
CA ASN A 140 17.96 -5.69 -16.27
C ASN A 140 16.66 -5.67 -15.44
N VAL A 141 15.82 -6.72 -15.50
CA VAL A 141 14.58 -6.81 -14.72
C VAL A 141 14.66 -7.97 -13.74
N ARG A 142 14.56 -7.67 -12.45
CA ARG A 142 14.52 -8.66 -11.37
C ARG A 142 13.12 -8.72 -10.79
N PHE A 143 12.58 -9.93 -10.63
CA PHE A 143 11.25 -10.14 -10.05
C PHE A 143 11.37 -10.44 -8.57
N THR A 144 10.33 -10.17 -7.81
CA THR A 144 10.29 -10.44 -6.37
C THR A 144 8.93 -11.00 -5.97
N ALA A 145 8.92 -11.85 -4.96
CA ALA A 145 7.69 -12.32 -4.31
C ALA A 145 7.17 -11.34 -3.24
N ARG A 146 7.85 -10.21 -3.01
CA ARG A 146 7.40 -9.18 -2.07
C ARG A 146 6.09 -8.55 -2.56
N HIS A 147 5.16 -8.37 -1.64
CA HIS A 147 3.90 -7.67 -1.93
C HIS A 147 4.13 -6.16 -2.17
N PRO A 148 3.24 -5.51 -2.93
CA PRO A 148 3.20 -4.05 -3.01
C PRO A 148 3.09 -3.39 -1.64
N LEU A 149 3.53 -2.15 -1.54
CA LEU A 149 3.46 -1.36 -0.32
C LEU A 149 2.33 -0.35 -0.42
N TYR A 150 1.53 -0.21 0.65
CA TYR A 150 0.64 0.93 0.80
C TYR A 150 1.45 2.14 1.27
N LEU A 151 1.41 3.25 0.55
CA LEU A 151 2.15 4.48 0.85
C LEU A 151 1.17 5.63 1.12
N GLN A 152 1.18 6.15 2.34
CA GLN A 152 0.40 7.29 2.79
C GLN A 152 1.27 8.54 2.89
N HIS A 153 0.70 9.69 2.55
CA HIS A 153 1.10 10.99 3.10
C HIS A 153 -0.16 11.82 3.42
N GLN A 154 -0.02 13.00 4.00
CA GLN A 154 -1.18 13.84 4.28
C GLN A 154 -1.97 14.12 2.98
N GLY A 155 -3.25 13.76 2.99
CA GLY A 155 -4.20 14.03 1.90
C GLY A 155 -4.26 13.02 0.75
N HIS A 156 -3.33 12.06 0.63
CA HIS A 156 -3.41 11.04 -0.44
C HIS A 156 -2.63 9.77 -0.10
N SER A 157 -3.01 8.67 -0.77
CA SER A 157 -2.30 7.39 -0.67
C SER A 157 -2.08 6.77 -2.05
N ARG A 158 -1.01 5.99 -2.18
CA ARG A 158 -0.59 5.31 -3.42
C ARG A 158 -0.11 3.90 -3.11
N THR A 159 0.09 3.07 -4.14
CA THR A 159 0.63 1.72 -4.00
C THR A 159 2.00 1.64 -4.68
N VAL A 160 3.05 1.38 -3.93
CA VAL A 160 4.39 1.14 -4.50
C VAL A 160 4.50 -0.31 -4.95
N VAL A 161 4.95 -0.52 -6.18
CA VAL A 161 5.04 -1.84 -6.82
C VAL A 161 6.47 -2.26 -7.19
N GLY A 162 7.44 -1.37 -6.99
CA GLY A 162 8.85 -1.69 -7.21
C GLY A 162 9.73 -0.46 -7.25
N VAL A 163 10.96 -0.66 -7.69
CA VAL A 163 11.98 0.37 -7.86
C VAL A 163 12.70 0.21 -9.19
N GLU A 164 13.12 1.32 -9.75
CA GLU A 164 14.00 1.38 -10.91
C GLU A 164 15.30 2.06 -10.48
N LEU A 165 16.41 1.33 -10.59
CA LEU A 165 17.75 1.81 -10.27
C LEU A 165 18.47 2.12 -11.58
N SER A 166 19.06 3.31 -11.67
CA SER A 166 19.82 3.75 -12.82
C SER A 166 20.99 4.63 -12.40
N ASP A 167 21.94 4.85 -13.31
CA ASP A 167 23.03 5.81 -13.10
C ASP A 167 22.53 7.24 -12.85
N SER A 168 21.32 7.56 -13.34
CA SER A 168 20.68 8.87 -13.16
C SER A 168 19.93 9.01 -11.82
N GLY A 169 19.90 7.94 -11.01
CA GLY A 169 19.22 7.90 -9.72
C GLY A 169 18.14 6.83 -9.63
N THR A 170 17.43 6.86 -8.50
CA THR A 170 16.38 5.90 -8.15
C THR A 170 15.00 6.48 -8.44
N ASN A 171 14.14 5.70 -9.08
CA ASN A 171 12.71 5.97 -9.17
C ASN A 171 11.94 4.92 -8.37
N ILE A 172 10.99 5.35 -7.55
CA ILE A 172 9.98 4.47 -6.97
C ILE A 172 8.87 4.28 -8.01
N LEU A 173 8.49 3.03 -8.26
CA LEU A 173 7.41 2.68 -9.17
C LEU A 173 6.10 2.57 -8.38
N LEU A 174 5.10 3.38 -8.74
CA LEU A 174 3.83 3.40 -8.03
C LEU A 174 2.61 3.39 -8.94
N PHE A 175 1.51 2.88 -8.40
CA PHE A 175 0.17 3.08 -8.90
C PHE A 175 -0.52 4.16 -8.06
N ASP A 176 -1.16 5.10 -8.74
CA ASP A 176 -1.99 6.13 -8.13
C ASP A 176 -3.44 5.89 -8.57
N PRO A 177 -4.37 5.66 -7.62
CA PRO A 177 -5.75 5.35 -7.96
C PRO A 177 -6.49 6.52 -8.63
N ASP A 178 -5.99 7.76 -8.52
CA ASP A 178 -6.57 8.94 -9.16
C ASP A 178 -5.97 9.25 -10.54
N VAL A 179 -4.94 8.51 -10.97
CA VAL A 179 -4.36 8.65 -12.31
C VAL A 179 -5.16 7.81 -13.30
N ALA A 180 -5.92 8.49 -14.17
CA ALA A 180 -6.61 7.85 -15.28
C ALA A 180 -5.62 7.43 -16.38
N ILE A 181 -5.40 6.13 -16.53
CA ILE A 181 -4.60 5.60 -17.64
C ILE A 181 -5.52 5.42 -18.86
N ALA A 182 -5.40 6.33 -19.84
CA ALA A 182 -6.01 6.11 -21.14
C ALA A 182 -5.37 4.88 -21.82
N HIS A 183 -6.19 3.95 -22.31
CA HIS A 183 -5.78 2.70 -22.97
C HIS A 183 -5.09 2.90 -24.34
N SER A 184 -4.55 4.09 -24.62
CA SER A 184 -3.74 4.35 -25.82
C SER A 184 -2.32 3.75 -25.67
N GLN A 185 -1.55 3.70 -26.76
CA GLN A 185 -0.20 3.12 -26.78
C GLN A 185 0.70 3.65 -25.64
N ASP A 186 1.56 2.77 -25.12
CA ASP A 186 2.55 3.09 -24.10
C ASP A 186 3.60 4.04 -24.68
N THR A 187 3.71 5.24 -24.09
CA THR A 187 4.72 6.22 -24.48
C THR A 187 5.67 6.47 -23.32
N PRO A 188 6.94 6.86 -23.57
CA PRO A 188 7.87 7.23 -22.50
C PRO A 188 7.34 8.34 -21.58
N ALA A 189 6.48 9.22 -22.10
CA ALA A 189 5.82 10.25 -21.30
C ALA A 189 4.83 9.67 -20.28
N LYS A 190 4.11 8.58 -20.62
CA LYS A 190 3.21 7.88 -19.69
C LYS A 190 3.96 7.17 -18.57
N LEU A 191 5.17 6.68 -18.82
CA LEU A 191 5.99 6.03 -17.79
C LEU A 191 6.33 6.99 -16.64
N LYS A 192 6.41 8.30 -16.89
CA LYS A 192 6.62 9.31 -15.84
C LYS A 192 5.47 9.36 -14.83
N LEU A 193 4.25 8.96 -15.20
CA LEU A 193 3.10 8.93 -14.29
C LEU A 193 3.24 7.87 -13.20
N PHE A 194 4.07 6.85 -13.42
CA PHE A 194 4.31 5.76 -12.48
C PHE A 194 5.61 5.90 -11.72
N ARG A 195 6.39 6.97 -11.95
CA ARG A 195 7.70 7.17 -11.33
C ARG A 195 7.64 8.32 -10.32
N LEU A 196 7.94 8.01 -9.08
CA LEU A 196 8.18 9.01 -8.04
C LEU A 196 9.68 9.21 -7.87
N GLN A 197 10.12 10.45 -8.09
CA GLN A 197 11.50 10.88 -7.87
C GLN A 197 11.68 11.42 -6.45
N LEU A 198 12.89 11.35 -5.92
CA LEU A 198 13.21 11.83 -4.57
C LEU A 198 12.79 13.29 -4.36
N SER A 199 13.03 14.16 -5.35
CA SER A 199 12.64 15.57 -5.30
C SER A 199 11.13 15.80 -5.13
N ALA A 200 10.30 14.85 -5.56
CA ALA A 200 8.84 14.93 -5.41
C ALA A 200 8.36 14.57 -3.99
N THR A 201 9.26 14.17 -3.08
CA THR A 201 8.92 13.94 -1.66
C THR A 201 8.89 15.21 -0.82
N ARG A 202 9.39 16.34 -1.34
CA ARG A 202 9.44 17.63 -0.63
C ARG A 202 8.08 18.22 -0.26
N TRP A 203 7.01 17.72 -0.87
CA TRP A 203 5.67 18.25 -0.71
C TRP A 203 4.95 17.72 0.53
N ALA A 204 5.49 16.71 1.20
CA ALA A 204 4.90 16.15 2.41
C ALA A 204 5.96 16.04 3.52
N ASP A 205 5.56 16.45 4.72
CA ASP A 205 6.42 16.38 5.90
C ASP A 205 6.55 14.95 6.43
N GLN A 206 5.61 14.07 6.11
CA GLN A 206 5.53 12.72 6.64
C GLN A 206 5.02 11.73 5.60
N TYR A 207 5.60 10.53 5.63
CA TYR A 207 5.13 9.37 4.89
C TYR A 207 4.98 8.17 5.82
N GLN A 208 3.95 7.36 5.56
CA GLN A 208 3.81 6.05 6.21
C GLN A 208 3.73 4.96 5.16
N ILE A 209 4.45 3.87 5.40
CA ILE A 209 4.33 2.64 4.63
C ILE A 209 3.57 1.62 5.47
N LEU A 210 2.69 0.86 4.82
CA LEU A 210 2.13 -0.37 5.37
C LEU A 210 2.42 -1.55 4.44
N TYR A 211 2.83 -2.67 5.03
CA TYR A 211 3.02 -3.94 4.32
C TYR A 211 2.58 -5.15 5.16
N PRO A 212 2.09 -6.21 4.51
CA PRO A 212 1.73 -7.45 5.18
C PRO A 212 2.97 -8.23 5.61
N LEU A 213 2.90 -8.85 6.78
CA LEU A 213 3.90 -9.78 7.29
C LEU A 213 3.54 -11.21 6.87
N PRO A 214 4.53 -12.13 6.81
CA PRO A 214 4.25 -13.55 6.59
C PRO A 214 3.24 -14.10 7.59
N VAL A 215 2.42 -15.05 7.16
CA VAL A 215 1.39 -15.67 7.99
C VAL A 215 2.02 -16.21 9.28
N ASN A 216 1.48 -15.77 10.41
CA ASN A 216 1.81 -16.25 11.74
C ASN A 216 0.50 -16.54 12.49
N GLN A 217 0.47 -17.61 13.28
CA GLN A 217 -0.69 -18.01 14.08
C GLN A 217 -0.82 -17.22 15.39
N ALA A 218 0.09 -16.27 15.65
CA ALA A 218 0.01 -15.37 16.79
C ALA A 218 -1.20 -14.43 16.69
N GLU A 219 -1.72 -14.02 17.85
CA GLU A 219 -2.77 -13.00 17.91
C GLU A 219 -2.25 -11.67 17.35
N ILE A 220 -3.03 -11.05 16.45
CA ILE A 220 -2.66 -9.77 15.85
C ILE A 220 -2.90 -8.64 16.88
N PRO A 221 -1.91 -7.78 17.15
CA PRO A 221 -2.05 -6.71 18.12
C PRO A 221 -3.25 -5.80 17.87
N LYS A 222 -4.03 -5.53 18.92
CA LYS A 222 -5.16 -4.60 18.87
C LYS A 222 -4.73 -3.13 18.89
N PHE A 223 -3.59 -2.86 19.53
CA PHE A 223 -2.95 -1.55 19.56
C PHE A 223 -1.97 -1.43 18.39
N ILE A 224 -2.11 -0.37 17.61
CA ILE A 224 -1.26 -0.13 16.45
C ILE A 224 0.01 0.60 16.89
N SER A 225 1.16 0.05 16.56
CA SER A 225 2.45 0.72 16.67
C SER A 225 3.11 0.83 15.29
N SER A 226 3.95 1.86 15.12
CA SER A 226 4.76 2.05 13.93
C SER A 226 6.25 1.92 14.25
N LEU A 227 7.02 1.36 13.33
CA LEU A 227 8.47 1.51 13.32
C LEU A 227 8.79 2.92 12.85
N ARG A 228 9.31 3.76 13.74
CA ARG A 228 9.66 5.14 13.38
C ARG A 228 11.07 5.17 12.79
N ILE A 229 11.17 5.69 11.57
CA ILE A 229 12.44 5.99 10.92
C ILE A 229 12.59 7.52 10.95
N PRO A 230 13.72 8.03 11.47
CA PRO A 230 14.01 9.46 11.38
C PRO A 230 13.98 9.89 9.93
#